data_AF-A0A2N0EPL0-F1
#
_entry.id   AF-A0A2N0EPL0-F1
#
_cell.length_a   1.000
_cell.length_b   1.000
_cell.length_c   1.000
_cell.angle_alpha   90.00
_cell.angle_beta   90.00
_cell.angle_gamma   90.00
#
_symmetry.space_group_name_H-M   'P 1'
#
loop_
_entity.id
_entity.type
_entity.pdbx_description
1 polymer ?
#
loop_
_entity_poly.entity_id
_entity_poly.type
_entity_poly.pdbx_seq_one_letter_code
_entity_poly.pdbx_strand_id
1 'polypeptide(L)'
;MKNFKNYIFEYLLIFITIILTISGFWNIFFGTDAKPKPYQIFHLIVNFSWLFLMLYQLTLIGNKQSQKHKRVGLSILFFGPLFFAQAVLLAIHSAHKGFVSGEGDFMIVQNVLGSIELGLIILLAFILKKRRKIHAAFLISTVVLMLGISIFFLLLAVAPELIGYGMYITFFVGLLFFLKDRRDGWPILASSSVFIINDYITTLLIKLEFIKPLTDFVGSLNQAIAFFVSFIVLLFLLISTGITNKRRAGTLRKNYR
;
A
#
# COMPACT_ATOMS: atom_id res chain seq x y z
N MET A 1 -7.45 17.50 19.06
CA MET A 1 -6.15 16.78 19.05
C MET A 1 -5.01 17.75 19.39
N LYS A 2 -3.99 17.33 20.15
CA LYS A 2 -2.97 18.27 20.69
C LYS A 2 -2.00 18.80 19.62
N ASN A 3 -1.59 17.97 18.65
CA ASN A 3 -0.60 18.34 17.63
C ASN A 3 -1.16 18.29 16.20
N PHE A 4 -2.45 18.56 15.99
CA PHE A 4 -3.10 18.44 14.67
C PHE A 4 -2.36 19.19 13.56
N LYS A 5 -1.96 20.44 13.82
CA LYS A 5 -1.25 21.30 12.87
C LYS A 5 0.04 20.68 12.33
N ASN A 6 0.75 19.89 13.13
CA ASN A 6 2.03 19.29 12.74
C ASN A 6 1.85 18.14 11.73
N TYR A 7 0.66 17.55 11.67
CA TYR A 7 0.35 16.37 10.86
C TYR A 7 -0.76 16.64 9.84
N ILE A 8 -1.11 17.92 9.60
CA ILE A 8 -2.26 18.29 8.77
C ILE A 8 -2.19 17.70 7.37
N PHE A 9 -1.00 17.69 6.75
CA PHE A 9 -0.80 17.14 5.42
C PHE A 9 -1.01 15.63 5.39
N GLU A 10 -0.52 14.90 6.39
CA GLU A 10 -0.69 13.46 6.53
C GLU A 10 -2.18 13.11 6.74
N TYR A 11 -2.91 13.92 7.52
CA TYR A 11 -4.37 13.78 7.66
C TYR A 11 -5.11 13.99 6.35
N LEU A 12 -4.82 15.08 5.65
CA LEU A 12 -5.44 15.40 4.38
C LEU A 12 -5.15 14.31 3.36
N LEU A 13 -3.91 13.82 3.27
CA LEU A 13 -3.54 12.72 2.38
C LEU A 13 -4.39 11.47 2.64
N ILE A 14 -4.47 11.01 3.88
CA ILE A 14 -5.23 9.80 4.22
C ILE A 14 -6.73 10.01 3.95
N PHE A 15 -7.28 11.17 4.34
CA PHE A 15 -8.69 11.47 4.16
C PHE A 15 -9.09 11.57 2.68
N ILE A 16 -8.30 12.29 1.87
CA ILE A 16 -8.50 12.38 0.43
C ILE A 16 -8.39 10.99 -0.20
N THR A 17 -7.42 10.17 0.21
CA THR A 17 -7.27 8.80 -0.30
C THR A 17 -8.50 7.95 0.02
N ILE A 18 -9.09 8.09 1.21
CA ILE A 18 -10.35 7.42 1.59
C ILE A 18 -11.49 7.85 0.67
N ILE A 19 -11.66 9.16 0.44
CA ILE A 19 -12.71 9.67 -0.46
C ILE A 19 -12.52 9.14 -1.87
N LEU A 20 -11.31 9.23 -2.42
CA LEU A 20 -11.00 8.75 -3.76
C LEU A 20 -11.17 7.23 -3.88
N THR A 21 -10.87 6.48 -2.82
CA THR A 21 -11.16 5.03 -2.77
C THR A 21 -12.67 4.81 -2.88
N ILE A 22 -13.49 5.50 -2.08
CA ILE A 22 -14.97 5.40 -2.17
C ILE A 22 -15.44 5.70 -3.60
N SER A 23 -14.95 6.79 -4.20
CA SER A 23 -15.31 7.19 -5.57
C SER A 23 -14.86 6.17 -6.61
N GLY A 24 -13.64 5.64 -6.52
CA GLY A 24 -13.11 4.64 -7.45
C GLY A 24 -13.85 3.30 -7.41
N PHE A 25 -14.40 2.92 -6.25
CA PHE A 25 -15.22 1.72 -6.10
C PHE A 25 -16.70 1.94 -6.39
N TRP A 26 -17.14 3.19 -6.59
CA TRP A 26 -18.56 3.54 -6.66
C TRP A 26 -19.33 2.69 -7.69
N ASN A 27 -18.83 2.63 -8.93
CA ASN A 27 -19.50 1.91 -10.01
C ASN A 27 -19.57 0.38 -9.78
N ILE A 28 -18.65 -0.20 -9.01
CA ILE A 28 -18.65 -1.64 -8.71
C ILE A 28 -19.81 -2.00 -7.76
N PHE A 29 -20.17 -1.10 -6.85
CA PHE A 29 -21.14 -1.37 -5.78
C PHE A 29 -22.51 -0.71 -5.99
N PHE A 30 -22.53 0.44 -6.68
CA PHE A 30 -23.74 1.27 -6.84
C PHE A 30 -24.03 1.63 -8.30
N GLY A 31 -23.25 1.11 -9.26
CA GLY A 31 -23.55 1.24 -10.69
C GLY A 31 -24.81 0.48 -11.11
N THR A 32 -25.33 0.78 -12.30
CA THR A 32 -26.54 0.16 -12.87
C THR A 32 -26.46 -1.37 -12.91
N ASP A 33 -25.26 -1.90 -13.14
CA ASP A 33 -24.98 -3.33 -13.27
C ASP A 33 -24.17 -3.89 -12.09
N ALA A 34 -24.25 -3.24 -10.93
CA ALA A 34 -23.46 -3.59 -9.75
C ALA A 34 -23.73 -5.04 -9.30
N LYS A 35 -22.70 -5.88 -9.46
CA LYS A 35 -22.67 -7.28 -8.99
C LYS A 35 -21.31 -7.56 -8.35
N PRO A 36 -21.00 -6.93 -7.19
CA PRO A 36 -19.70 -7.04 -6.56
C PRO A 36 -19.39 -8.51 -6.23
N LYS A 37 -18.27 -9.00 -6.74
CA LYS A 37 -17.77 -10.36 -6.46
C LYS A 37 -17.13 -10.41 -5.07
N PRO A 38 -17.08 -11.59 -4.42
CA PRO A 38 -16.51 -11.72 -3.07
C PRO A 38 -15.09 -11.16 -2.92
N TYR A 39 -14.21 -11.33 -3.91
CA TYR A 39 -12.85 -10.79 -3.86
C TYR A 39 -12.80 -9.25 -3.93
N GLN A 40 -13.78 -8.60 -4.59
CA GLN A 40 -13.88 -7.14 -4.66
C GLN A 40 -14.31 -6.58 -3.30
N ILE A 41 -15.27 -7.24 -2.64
CA ILE A 41 -15.70 -6.92 -1.28
C ILE A 41 -14.52 -7.08 -0.30
N PHE A 42 -13.80 -8.20 -0.40
CA PHE A 42 -12.62 -8.47 0.42
C PHE A 42 -11.52 -7.41 0.22
N HIS A 43 -11.21 -7.06 -1.03
CA HIS A 43 -10.25 -5.98 -1.34
C HIS A 43 -10.67 -4.66 -0.71
N LEU A 44 -11.94 -4.27 -0.85
CA LEU A 44 -12.48 -3.04 -0.27
C LEU A 44 -12.32 -3.01 1.26
N ILE A 45 -12.69 -4.10 1.93
CA ILE A 45 -12.58 -4.23 3.40
C ILE A 45 -11.13 -4.10 3.84
N VAL A 46 -10.19 -4.78 3.18
CA VAL A 46 -8.77 -4.75 3.53
C VAL A 46 -8.18 -3.34 3.32
N ASN A 47 -8.49 -2.69 2.19
CA ASN A 47 -8.07 -1.31 1.91
C ASN A 47 -8.55 -0.33 2.97
N PHE A 48 -9.85 -0.33 3.29
CA PHE A 48 -10.39 0.56 4.31
C PHE A 48 -9.84 0.26 5.70
N SER A 49 -9.70 -1.03 6.05
CA SER A 49 -9.10 -1.43 7.31
C SER A 49 -7.68 -0.88 7.45
N TRP A 50 -6.89 -0.91 6.37
CA TRP A 50 -5.55 -0.35 6.34
C TRP A 50 -5.56 1.19 6.46
N LEU A 51 -6.37 1.90 5.67
CA LEU A 51 -6.46 3.37 5.71
C LEU A 51 -6.95 3.87 7.07
N PHE A 52 -7.97 3.24 7.65
CA PHE A 52 -8.45 3.58 8.99
C PHE A 52 -7.42 3.25 10.07
N LEU A 53 -6.67 2.16 9.93
CA LEU A 53 -5.55 1.86 10.83
C LEU A 53 -4.49 2.97 10.75
N MET A 54 -4.09 3.41 9.55
CA MET A 54 -3.13 4.51 9.38
C MET A 54 -3.64 5.82 9.98
N LEU A 55 -4.91 6.17 9.73
CA LEU A 55 -5.55 7.38 10.28
C LEU A 55 -5.59 7.33 11.82
N TYR A 56 -5.93 6.18 12.38
CA TYR A 56 -5.99 5.99 13.82
C TYR A 56 -4.60 6.05 14.46
N GLN A 57 -3.59 5.42 13.85
CA GLN A 57 -2.19 5.50 14.28
C GLN A 57 -1.68 6.95 14.31
N LEU A 58 -1.93 7.71 13.24
CA LEU A 58 -1.59 9.13 13.16
C LEU A 58 -2.28 9.93 14.29
N THR A 59 -3.54 9.60 14.60
CA THR A 59 -4.32 10.22 15.69
C THR A 59 -3.76 9.93 17.06
N LEU A 60 -3.29 8.71 17.32
CA LEU A 60 -2.60 8.37 18.57
C LEU A 60 -1.29 9.16 18.71
N ILE A 61 -0.52 9.31 17.63
CA ILE A 61 0.71 10.12 17.60
C ILE A 61 0.39 11.60 17.85
N GLY A 62 -0.59 12.17 17.13
CA GLY A 62 -1.02 13.55 17.25
C GLY A 62 -1.56 13.90 18.65
N ASN A 63 -2.09 12.91 19.37
CA ASN A 63 -2.54 13.04 20.76
C ASN A 63 -1.47 12.68 21.80
N LYS A 64 -0.22 12.43 21.38
CA LYS A 64 0.91 12.03 22.23
C LYS A 64 0.69 10.70 22.98
N GLN A 65 -0.21 9.84 22.51
CA GLN A 65 -0.58 8.56 23.13
C GLN A 65 0.37 7.42 22.71
N SER A 66 1.67 7.58 22.96
CA SER A 66 2.72 6.69 22.46
C SER A 66 2.57 5.22 22.85
N GLN A 67 2.03 4.92 24.04
CA GLN A 67 1.82 3.53 24.47
C GLN A 67 0.67 2.86 23.73
N LYS A 68 -0.43 3.58 23.50
CA LYS A 68 -1.55 3.09 22.70
C LYS A 68 -1.13 2.90 21.24
N HIS A 69 -0.38 3.87 20.67
CA HIS A 69 0.21 3.76 19.34
C HIS A 69 1.01 2.47 19.17
N LYS A 70 1.90 2.13 20.12
CA LYS A 70 2.66 0.87 20.08
C LYS A 70 1.78 -0.37 20.16
N ARG A 71 0.78 -0.39 21.05
CA ARG A 71 -0.12 -1.55 21.22
C ARG A 71 -0.93 -1.79 19.96
N VAL A 72 -1.54 -0.74 19.43
CA VAL A 72 -2.32 -0.82 18.19
C VAL A 72 -1.38 -1.09 17.01
N GLY A 73 -0.15 -0.59 17.02
CA GLY A 73 0.84 -0.80 15.96
C GLY A 73 1.23 -2.27 15.78
N LEU A 74 1.03 -3.10 16.81
CA LEU A 74 1.19 -4.55 16.68
C LEU A 74 0.14 -5.18 15.77
N SER A 75 -1.02 -4.56 15.54
CA SER A 75 -2.00 -5.06 14.57
C SER A 75 -1.46 -5.06 13.13
N ILE A 76 -0.42 -4.26 12.83
CA ILE A 76 0.24 -4.27 11.52
C ILE A 76 0.90 -5.62 11.23
N LEU A 77 1.27 -6.40 12.26
CA LEU A 77 1.74 -7.78 12.06
C LEU A 77 0.72 -8.65 11.33
N PHE A 78 -0.58 -8.36 11.48
CA PHE A 78 -1.63 -9.06 10.76
C PHE A 78 -2.07 -8.29 9.52
N PHE A 79 -2.42 -7.01 9.67
CA PHE A 79 -2.97 -6.21 8.57
C PHE A 79 -1.96 -5.93 7.46
N GLY A 80 -0.66 -5.85 7.74
CA GLY A 80 0.38 -5.63 6.73
C GLY A 80 0.50 -6.84 5.78
N PRO A 81 0.74 -8.05 6.31
CA PRO A 81 0.70 -9.29 5.52
C PRO A 81 -0.62 -9.52 4.80
N LEU A 82 -1.75 -9.22 5.45
CA LEU A 82 -3.08 -9.33 4.82
C LEU A 82 -3.20 -8.40 3.61
N PHE A 83 -2.76 -7.15 3.75
CA PHE A 83 -2.84 -6.15 2.69
C PHE A 83 -1.95 -6.52 1.50
N PHE A 84 -0.71 -6.94 1.76
CA PHE A 84 0.21 -7.45 0.73
C PHE A 84 -0.35 -8.69 0.02
N ALA A 85 -0.79 -9.69 0.76
CA ALA A 85 -1.33 -10.92 0.20
C ALA A 85 -2.56 -10.68 -0.68
N GLN A 86 -3.42 -9.76 -0.26
CA GLN A 86 -4.59 -9.34 -1.00
C GLN A 86 -4.21 -8.64 -2.32
N ALA A 87 -3.15 -7.81 -2.34
CA ALA A 87 -2.62 -7.22 -3.57
C ALA A 87 -2.08 -8.29 -4.54
N VAL A 88 -1.31 -9.27 -4.03
CA VAL A 88 -0.81 -10.42 -4.82
C VAL A 88 -1.95 -11.23 -5.42
N LEU A 89 -3.01 -11.49 -4.64
CA LEU A 89 -4.21 -12.18 -5.11
C LEU A 89 -4.84 -11.44 -6.29
N LEU A 90 -4.98 -10.12 -6.23
CA LEU A 90 -5.56 -9.34 -7.32
C LEU A 90 -4.65 -9.31 -8.54
N ALA A 91 -3.33 -9.24 -8.36
CA ALA A 91 -2.39 -9.29 -9.46
C ALA A 91 -2.53 -10.60 -10.24
N ILE A 92 -2.58 -11.73 -9.54
CA ILE A 92 -2.78 -13.04 -10.16
C ILE A 92 -4.19 -13.16 -10.75
N HIS A 93 -5.22 -12.66 -10.06
CA HIS A 93 -6.58 -12.70 -10.58
C HIS A 93 -6.74 -11.91 -11.88
N SER A 94 -6.12 -10.73 -11.96
CA SER A 94 -6.09 -9.89 -13.17
C SER A 94 -5.35 -10.60 -14.30
N ALA A 95 -4.14 -11.12 -14.01
CA ALA A 95 -3.34 -11.86 -14.97
C ALA A 95 -4.06 -13.11 -15.49
N HIS A 96 -4.78 -13.83 -14.62
CA HIS A 96 -5.53 -15.02 -14.98
C HIS A 96 -6.64 -14.72 -16.00
N LYS A 97 -7.30 -13.55 -15.91
CA LYS A 97 -8.27 -13.14 -16.94
C LYS A 97 -7.61 -12.94 -18.29
N GLY A 98 -6.46 -12.25 -18.33
CA GLY A 98 -5.68 -12.03 -19.55
C GLY A 98 -5.13 -13.34 -20.14
N PHE A 99 -4.74 -14.28 -19.28
CA PHE A 99 -4.33 -15.64 -19.68
C PHE A 99 -5.47 -16.43 -20.33
N VAL A 100 -6.67 -16.41 -19.73
CA VAL A 100 -7.84 -17.13 -20.26
C VAL A 100 -8.38 -16.49 -21.54
N SER A 101 -8.35 -15.17 -21.67
CA SER A 101 -8.79 -14.48 -22.89
C SER A 101 -7.76 -14.54 -24.03
N GLY A 102 -6.48 -14.72 -23.70
CA GLY A 102 -5.37 -14.69 -24.66
C GLY A 102 -4.89 -13.27 -25.02
N GLU A 103 -5.52 -12.23 -24.48
CA GLU A 103 -5.25 -10.81 -24.80
C GLU A 103 -4.10 -10.21 -23.97
N GLY A 104 -3.62 -10.92 -22.94
CA GLY A 104 -2.69 -10.36 -21.96
C GLY A 104 -3.38 -9.44 -20.94
N ASP A 105 -2.66 -9.06 -19.89
CA ASP A 105 -3.13 -8.09 -18.88
C ASP A 105 -2.34 -6.78 -19.03
N PHE A 106 -3.00 -5.74 -19.51
CA PHE A 106 -2.38 -4.42 -19.71
C PHE A 106 -1.90 -3.77 -18.40
N MET A 107 -2.42 -4.21 -17.25
CA MET A 107 -2.03 -3.74 -15.92
C MET A 107 -1.02 -4.69 -15.23
N ILE A 108 -0.50 -5.70 -15.93
CA ILE A 108 0.30 -6.77 -15.31
C ILE A 108 1.50 -6.22 -14.53
N VAL A 109 2.22 -5.24 -15.09
CA VAL A 109 3.40 -4.64 -14.46
C VAL A 109 3.00 -3.88 -13.20
N GLN A 110 2.00 -3.01 -13.31
CA GLN A 110 1.53 -2.21 -12.18
C GLN A 110 0.99 -3.08 -11.04
N ASN A 111 0.30 -4.17 -11.37
CA ASN A 111 -0.24 -5.10 -10.39
C ASN A 111 0.86 -5.91 -9.70
N VAL A 112 1.80 -6.48 -10.47
CA VAL A 112 2.88 -7.33 -9.93
C VAL A 112 3.92 -6.50 -9.20
N LEU A 113 4.50 -5.48 -9.85
CA LEU A 113 5.50 -4.62 -9.23
C LEU A 113 4.91 -3.80 -8.09
N GLY A 114 3.69 -3.27 -8.24
CA GLY A 114 3.00 -2.56 -7.16
C GLY A 114 2.77 -3.42 -5.92
N SER A 115 2.48 -4.71 -6.09
CA SER A 115 2.37 -5.66 -4.97
C SER A 115 3.74 -5.87 -4.28
N ILE A 116 4.80 -6.06 -5.06
CA ILE A 116 6.18 -6.23 -4.55
C ILE A 116 6.63 -4.99 -3.79
N GLU A 117 6.41 -3.81 -4.36
CA GLU A 117 6.72 -2.50 -3.77
C GLU A 117 5.97 -2.30 -2.46
N LEU A 118 4.68 -2.62 -2.42
CA LEU A 118 3.88 -2.55 -1.20
C LEU A 118 4.49 -3.42 -0.08
N GLY A 119 4.81 -4.68 -0.39
CA GLY A 119 5.46 -5.60 0.54
C GLY A 119 6.81 -5.07 1.03
N LEU A 120 7.63 -4.55 0.13
CA LEU A 120 8.94 -3.98 0.42
C LEU A 120 8.84 -2.73 1.33
N ILE A 121 7.92 -1.80 1.03
CA ILE A 121 7.69 -0.58 1.81
C ILE A 121 7.27 -0.94 3.24
N ILE A 122 6.32 -1.87 3.39
CA ILE A 122 5.87 -2.35 4.71
C ILE A 122 7.07 -2.95 5.46
N LEU A 123 7.85 -3.83 4.84
CA LEU A 123 9.01 -4.46 5.46
C LEU A 123 10.07 -3.42 5.89
N LEU A 124 10.43 -2.50 5.00
CA LEU A 124 11.40 -1.44 5.26
C LEU A 124 10.97 -0.52 6.39
N ALA A 125 9.67 -0.24 6.52
CA ALA A 125 9.14 0.50 7.66
C ALA A 125 9.57 -0.16 8.98
N PHE A 126 9.50 -1.48 9.09
CA PHE A 126 9.83 -2.20 10.32
C PHE A 126 11.32 -2.49 10.50
N ILE A 127 12.07 -2.69 9.42
CA ILE A 127 13.54 -2.74 9.46
C ILE A 127 14.07 -1.42 10.06
N LEU A 128 13.53 -0.29 9.61
CA LEU A 128 13.98 1.05 9.99
C LEU A 128 13.20 1.64 11.18
N LYS A 129 12.45 0.83 11.93
CA LYS A 129 11.59 1.28 13.06
C LYS A 129 12.29 2.10 14.15
N LYS A 130 13.62 1.97 14.28
CA LYS A 130 14.43 2.78 15.22
C LYS A 130 14.47 4.26 14.79
N ARG A 131 14.40 4.54 13.49
CA ARG A 131 14.29 5.88 12.91
C ARG A 131 12.82 6.24 12.70
N ARG A 132 12.17 6.71 13.76
CA ARG A 132 10.71 6.89 13.84
C ARG A 132 10.11 7.70 12.68
N LYS A 133 10.79 8.76 12.23
CA LYS A 133 10.32 9.56 11.10
C LYS A 133 10.35 8.79 9.78
N ILE A 134 11.46 8.10 9.49
CA ILE A 134 11.58 7.25 8.29
C ILE A 134 10.58 6.10 8.33
N HIS A 135 10.40 5.46 9.49
CA HIS A 135 9.36 4.45 9.69
C HIS A 135 7.96 4.98 9.35
N ALA A 136 7.61 6.16 9.86
CA ALA A 136 6.35 6.80 9.54
C ALA A 136 6.27 7.15 8.04
N ALA A 137 7.35 7.63 7.42
CA ALA A 137 7.39 7.95 6.00
C ALA A 137 7.14 6.71 5.11
N PHE A 138 7.71 5.54 5.44
CA PHE A 138 7.37 4.29 4.74
C PHE A 138 5.91 3.88 4.94
N LEU A 139 5.35 3.98 6.15
CA LEU A 139 3.92 3.67 6.34
C LEU A 139 3.01 4.65 5.57
N ILE A 140 3.33 5.95 5.56
CA ILE A 140 2.61 6.93 4.74
C ILE A 140 2.80 6.68 3.25
N SER A 141 3.93 6.12 2.83
CA SER A 141 4.16 5.74 1.43
C SER A 141 3.15 4.71 0.93
N THR A 142 2.67 3.81 1.81
CA THR A 142 1.57 2.89 1.44
C THR A 142 0.28 3.64 1.12
N VAL A 143 0.01 4.76 1.79
CA VAL A 143 -1.15 5.62 1.50
C VAL A 143 -0.97 6.34 0.16
N VAL A 144 0.25 6.76 -0.18
CA VAL A 144 0.55 7.35 -1.50
C VAL A 144 0.40 6.34 -2.64
N LEU A 145 0.79 5.08 -2.43
CA LEU A 145 0.49 4.01 -3.39
C LEU A 145 -1.02 3.84 -3.59
N MET A 146 -1.79 3.79 -2.48
CA MET A 146 -3.24 3.70 -2.55
C MET A 146 -3.88 4.93 -3.21
N LEU A 147 -3.32 6.12 -3.00
CA LEU A 147 -3.75 7.34 -3.67
C LEU A 147 -3.64 7.19 -5.19
N GLY A 148 -2.48 6.76 -5.70
CA GLY A 148 -2.28 6.57 -7.13
C GLY A 148 -3.23 5.55 -7.75
N ILE A 149 -3.45 4.42 -7.06
CA ILE A 149 -4.41 3.39 -7.49
C ILE A 149 -5.85 3.94 -7.47
N SER A 150 -6.22 4.71 -6.44
CA SER A 150 -7.57 5.30 -6.32
C SER A 150 -7.83 6.33 -7.41
N ILE A 151 -6.84 7.18 -7.71
CA ILE A 151 -6.92 8.14 -8.82
C ILE A 151 -7.06 7.40 -10.15
N PHE A 152 -6.27 6.34 -10.37
CA PHE A 152 -6.37 5.53 -11.58
C PHE A 152 -7.80 5.00 -11.78
N PHE A 153 -8.39 4.36 -10.77
CA PHE A 153 -9.76 3.82 -10.88
C PHE A 153 -10.82 4.91 -11.01
N LEU A 154 -10.65 6.05 -10.34
CA LEU A 154 -11.55 7.19 -10.52
C LEU A 154 -11.51 7.69 -11.96
N LEU A 155 -10.31 7.95 -12.51
CA LEU A 155 -10.15 8.44 -13.87
C LEU A 155 -10.66 7.43 -14.89
N LEU A 156 -10.40 6.14 -14.69
CA LEU A 156 -10.97 5.07 -15.51
C LEU A 156 -12.51 5.11 -15.54
N ALA A 157 -13.15 5.50 -14.45
CA ALA A 157 -14.59 5.58 -14.36
C ALA A 157 -15.19 6.87 -14.96
N VAL A 158 -14.49 8.00 -14.88
CA VAL A 158 -15.09 9.32 -15.18
C VAL A 158 -14.43 10.10 -16.32
N ALA A 159 -13.15 9.84 -16.61
CA ALA A 159 -12.37 10.52 -17.65
C ALA A 159 -11.22 9.62 -18.15
N PRO A 160 -11.54 8.54 -18.91
CA PRO A 160 -10.55 7.53 -19.31
C PRO A 160 -9.37 8.10 -20.10
N GLU A 161 -9.59 9.16 -20.88
CA GLU A 161 -8.56 9.89 -21.62
C GLU A 161 -7.51 10.54 -20.71
N LEU A 162 -7.81 10.71 -19.42
CA LEU A 162 -6.92 11.31 -18.44
C LEU A 162 -6.19 10.30 -17.54
N ILE A 163 -6.37 8.99 -17.74
CA ILE A 163 -5.80 7.94 -16.86
C ILE A 163 -4.28 8.13 -16.64
N GLY A 164 -3.53 8.49 -17.68
CA GLY A 164 -2.08 8.72 -17.60
C GLY A 164 -1.68 9.87 -16.68
N TYR A 165 -2.59 10.81 -16.37
CA TYR A 165 -2.29 11.92 -15.45
C TYR A 165 -2.24 11.47 -13.98
N GLY A 166 -2.85 10.34 -13.62
CA GLY A 166 -2.88 9.85 -12.24
C GLY A 166 -1.50 9.60 -11.64
N MET A 167 -0.55 9.09 -12.45
CA MET A 167 0.83 8.87 -11.99
C MET A 167 1.57 10.18 -11.71
N TYR A 168 1.37 11.22 -12.54
CA TYR A 168 2.01 12.52 -12.33
C TYR A 168 1.46 13.25 -11.11
N ILE A 169 0.14 13.16 -10.86
CA ILE A 169 -0.48 13.69 -9.64
C ILE A 169 0.13 13.01 -8.41
N THR A 170 0.24 11.68 -8.44
CA THR A 170 0.79 10.90 -7.33
C THR A 170 2.27 11.24 -7.10
N PHE A 171 3.05 11.34 -8.17
CA PHE A 171 4.45 11.78 -8.11
C PHE A 171 4.57 13.16 -7.48
N PHE A 172 3.75 14.12 -7.92
CA PHE A 172 3.73 15.49 -7.41
C PHE A 172 3.40 15.54 -5.91
N VAL A 173 2.43 14.74 -5.44
CA VAL A 173 2.13 14.62 -4.00
C VAL A 173 3.37 14.11 -3.24
N GLY A 174 4.04 13.06 -3.72
CA GLY A 174 5.26 12.57 -3.09
C GLY A 174 6.40 13.59 -3.09
N LEU A 175 6.54 14.37 -4.16
CA LEU A 175 7.49 15.48 -4.25
C LEU A 175 7.21 16.57 -3.20
N LEU A 176 5.94 16.96 -3.00
CA LEU A 176 5.57 17.94 -1.98
C LEU A 176 5.93 17.45 -0.56
N PHE A 177 5.68 16.17 -0.26
CA PHE A 177 6.04 15.58 1.03
C PHE A 177 7.57 15.53 1.23
N PHE A 178 8.32 15.21 0.18
CA PHE A 178 9.78 15.24 0.23
C PHE A 178 10.32 16.66 0.42
N LEU A 179 9.76 17.66 -0.26
CA LEU A 179 10.16 19.05 -0.08
C LEU A 179 9.85 19.56 1.34
N LYS A 180 8.75 19.11 1.94
CA LYS A 180 8.36 19.40 3.34
C LYS A 180 9.37 18.86 4.35
N ASP A 181 9.88 17.63 4.18
CA ASP A 181 10.89 17.02 5.05
C ASP A 181 11.95 16.29 4.22
N ARG A 182 12.92 17.03 3.66
CA ARG A 182 13.93 16.48 2.73
C ARG A 182 14.80 15.37 3.35
N ARG A 183 14.96 15.37 4.66
CA ARG A 183 15.81 14.42 5.37
C ARG A 183 15.13 13.06 5.50
N ASP A 184 13.85 13.06 5.88
CA ASP A 184 13.13 11.85 6.26
C ASP A 184 11.99 11.49 5.29
N GLY A 185 11.64 12.36 4.35
CA GLY A 185 10.52 12.23 3.41
C GLY A 185 10.86 11.53 2.09
N TRP A 186 12.12 11.15 1.86
CA TRP A 186 12.53 10.44 0.64
C TRP A 186 11.78 9.12 0.39
N PRO A 187 11.32 8.33 1.40
CA PRO A 187 10.56 7.12 1.11
C PRO A 187 9.26 7.39 0.36
N ILE A 188 8.62 8.53 0.66
CA ILE A 188 7.36 8.94 0.02
C ILE A 188 7.60 9.29 -1.45
N LEU A 189 8.67 10.04 -1.74
CA LEU A 189 9.06 10.35 -3.11
C LEU A 189 9.48 9.09 -3.88
N ALA A 190 10.26 8.21 -3.27
CA ALA A 190 10.66 6.94 -3.90
C ALA A 190 9.42 6.13 -4.28
N SER A 191 8.47 6.01 -3.35
CA SER A 191 7.23 5.24 -3.55
C SER A 191 6.25 5.91 -4.51
N SER A 192 6.26 7.23 -4.66
CA SER A 192 5.43 7.89 -5.70
C SER A 192 6.05 7.80 -7.09
N SER A 193 7.38 7.71 -7.17
CA SER A 193 8.12 7.60 -8.43
C SER A 193 7.94 6.23 -9.10
N VAL A 194 7.57 5.20 -8.34
CA VAL A 194 7.39 3.84 -8.87
C VAL A 194 6.35 3.77 -9.99
N PHE A 195 5.30 4.60 -9.98
CA PHE A 195 4.30 4.61 -11.04
C PHE A 195 4.92 4.99 -12.40
N ILE A 196 5.82 5.97 -12.41
CA ILE A 196 6.54 6.40 -13.63
C ILE A 196 7.53 5.30 -14.06
N ILE A 197 8.23 4.70 -13.10
CA ILE A 197 9.17 3.60 -13.38
C ILE A 197 8.42 2.40 -13.96
N ASN A 198 7.27 2.04 -13.40
CA ASN A 198 6.44 0.92 -13.83
C ASN A 198 5.82 1.17 -15.21
N ASP A 199 5.44 2.41 -15.53
CA ASP A 199 5.01 2.80 -16.87
C ASP A 199 6.14 2.65 -17.91
N TYR A 200 7.36 3.06 -17.54
CA TYR A 200 8.53 2.86 -18.39
C TYR A 200 8.84 1.36 -18.60
N ILE A 201 8.80 0.55 -17.53
CA ILE A 201 8.96 -0.91 -17.62
C ILE A 201 7.88 -1.52 -18.51
N THR A 202 6.63 -1.08 -18.38
CA THR A 202 5.51 -1.52 -19.23
C THR A 202 5.80 -1.24 -20.70
N THR A 203 6.23 -0.02 -21.02
CA THR A 203 6.61 0.38 -22.38
C THR A 203 7.75 -0.49 -22.93
N LEU A 204 8.75 -0.81 -22.10
CA LEU A 204 9.85 -1.69 -22.49
C LEU A 204 9.36 -3.11 -22.77
N LEU A 205 8.53 -3.68 -21.89
CA LEU A 205 7.99 -5.03 -22.07
C LEU A 205 7.05 -5.14 -23.27
N ILE A 206 6.29 -4.08 -23.60
CA ILE A 206 5.50 -4.03 -24.83
C ILE A 206 6.41 -4.11 -26.05
N LYS A 207 7.48 -3.30 -26.10
CA LYS A 207 8.46 -3.32 -27.21
C LYS A 207 9.17 -4.66 -27.39
N LEU A 208 9.33 -5.41 -26.29
CA LEU A 208 9.97 -6.73 -26.28
C LEU A 208 8.96 -7.89 -26.38
N GLU A 209 7.67 -7.60 -26.57
CA GLU A 209 6.57 -8.59 -26.63
C GLU A 209 6.50 -9.51 -25.39
N PHE A 210 6.95 -9.02 -24.23
CA PHE A 210 7.01 -9.77 -22.97
C PHE A 210 5.80 -9.58 -22.06
N ILE A 211 4.84 -8.72 -22.40
CA ILE A 211 3.59 -8.57 -21.63
C ILE A 211 2.84 -9.90 -21.57
N LYS A 212 2.61 -10.55 -22.72
CA LYS A 212 1.87 -11.81 -22.77
C LYS A 212 2.59 -12.94 -22.02
N PRO A 213 3.89 -13.23 -22.24
CA PRO A 213 4.63 -14.21 -21.45
C PRO A 213 4.55 -13.97 -19.94
N LEU A 214 4.65 -12.71 -19.50
CA LEU A 214 4.52 -12.35 -18.09
C LEU A 214 3.09 -12.60 -17.57
N THR A 215 2.07 -12.21 -18.33
CA THR A 215 0.67 -12.51 -18.00
C THR A 215 0.42 -14.00 -17.91
N ASP A 216 0.93 -14.79 -18.86
CA ASP A 216 0.74 -16.24 -18.88
C ASP A 216 1.41 -16.89 -17.65
N PHE A 217 2.65 -16.49 -17.34
CA PHE A 217 3.34 -16.97 -16.16
C PHE A 217 2.57 -16.65 -14.87
N VAL A 218 2.21 -15.38 -14.65
CA VAL A 218 1.54 -14.95 -13.42
C VAL A 218 0.10 -15.51 -13.34
N GLY A 219 -0.62 -15.53 -14.46
CA GLY A 219 -1.99 -16.03 -14.57
C GLY A 219 -2.12 -17.55 -14.41
N SER A 220 -1.02 -18.29 -14.59
CA SER A 220 -0.95 -19.74 -14.32
C SER A 220 -0.84 -20.08 -12.83
N LEU A 221 -0.50 -19.11 -11.97
CA LEU A 221 -0.32 -19.34 -10.55
C LEU A 221 -1.65 -19.60 -9.84
N ASN A 222 -1.64 -20.49 -8.84
CA ASN A 222 -2.80 -20.72 -8.00
C ASN A 222 -3.04 -19.53 -7.06
N GLN A 223 -4.15 -18.82 -7.27
CA GLN A 223 -4.56 -17.63 -6.51
C GLN A 223 -4.56 -17.83 -4.99
N ALA A 224 -5.11 -18.95 -4.52
CA ALA A 224 -5.23 -19.23 -3.09
C ALA A 224 -3.86 -19.54 -2.46
N ILE A 225 -3.06 -20.40 -3.10
CA ILE A 225 -1.71 -20.73 -2.61
C ILE A 225 -0.85 -19.48 -2.56
N ALA A 226 -0.86 -18.66 -3.62
CA ALA A 226 -0.08 -17.42 -3.67
C ALA A 226 -0.49 -16.42 -2.59
N PHE A 227 -1.79 -16.28 -2.30
CA PHE A 227 -2.29 -15.48 -1.18
C PHE A 227 -1.74 -15.97 0.16
N PHE A 228 -1.84 -17.27 0.47
CA PHE A 228 -1.35 -17.79 1.75
C PHE A 228 0.17 -17.72 1.89
N VAL A 229 0.91 -18.04 0.82
CA VAL A 229 2.38 -17.97 0.82
C VAL A 229 2.85 -16.54 1.01
N SER A 230 2.31 -15.58 0.26
CA SER A 230 2.67 -14.15 0.41
C SER A 230 2.34 -13.61 1.81
N PHE A 231 1.20 -13.99 2.38
CA PHE A 231 0.84 -13.67 3.76
C PHE A 231 1.88 -14.21 4.76
N ILE A 232 2.18 -15.51 4.70
CA ILE A 232 3.12 -16.17 5.63
C ILE A 232 4.53 -15.58 5.50
N VAL A 233 5.00 -15.36 4.27
CA VAL A 233 6.33 -14.80 4.00
C VAL A 233 6.44 -13.41 4.62
N LEU A 234 5.51 -12.48 4.35
CA LEU A 234 5.61 -11.14 4.91
C LEU A 234 5.44 -11.13 6.43
N LEU A 235 4.53 -11.96 6.97
CA LEU A 235 4.37 -12.12 8.42
C LEU A 235 5.68 -12.57 9.08
N PHE A 236 6.31 -13.60 8.53
CA PHE A 236 7.58 -14.12 9.04
C PHE A 236 8.69 -13.08 8.99
N LEU A 237 8.82 -12.35 7.88
CA LEU A 237 9.80 -11.27 7.74
C LEU A 237 9.56 -10.15 8.76
N LEU A 238 8.31 -9.76 8.99
CA LEU A 238 7.97 -8.73 9.98
C LEU A 238 8.29 -9.17 11.41
N ILE A 239 7.96 -10.41 11.78
CA ILE A 239 8.32 -10.99 13.08
C ILE A 239 9.84 -10.98 13.25
N SER A 240 10.58 -11.36 12.21
CA SER A 240 12.05 -11.44 12.19
C SER A 240 12.73 -10.08 12.41
N THR A 241 12.04 -8.96 12.20
CA THR A 241 12.57 -7.63 12.57
C THR A 241 12.68 -7.44 14.10
N GLY A 242 12.16 -8.37 14.92
CA GLY A 242 12.16 -8.30 16.37
C GLY A 242 11.14 -7.31 16.93
N ILE A 243 10.01 -7.11 16.24
CA ILE A 243 8.91 -6.24 16.70
C ILE A 243 8.25 -6.78 17.98
N THR A 244 8.30 -8.09 18.18
CA THR A 244 7.75 -8.80 19.35
C THR A 244 8.69 -8.81 20.55
N ASN A 245 9.97 -8.44 20.38
CA ASN A 245 10.94 -8.44 21.47
C ASN A 245 10.58 -7.37 22.51
N LYS A 246 9.85 -7.78 23.56
CA LYS A 246 9.65 -6.98 24.77
C LYS A 246 11.04 -6.60 25.28
N ARG A 247 11.39 -5.31 25.21
CA ARG A 247 12.56 -4.80 25.94
C ARG A 247 12.38 -5.23 27.40
N ARG A 248 13.22 -6.14 27.88
CA ARG A 248 13.41 -6.43 29.32
C ARG A 248 13.94 -5.15 29.97
N ALA A 249 13.06 -4.19 30.22
CA ALA A 249 13.40 -2.91 30.83
C ALA A 249 13.07 -2.89 32.33
N GLY A 250 12.94 -4.05 32.96
CA GLY A 250 12.32 -4.18 34.29
C GLY A 250 13.25 -4.53 35.46
N THR A 251 14.48 -4.97 35.26
CA THR A 251 15.16 -5.73 36.34
C THR A 251 16.56 -5.23 36.74
N LEU A 252 16.88 -3.95 36.55
CA LEU A 252 18.18 -3.39 37.00
C LEU A 252 18.10 -2.07 37.78
N ARG A 253 16.92 -1.69 38.31
CA ARG A 253 16.76 -0.43 39.07
C ARG A 253 16.36 -0.59 40.54
N LYS A 254 16.76 -1.70 41.18
CA LYS A 254 16.47 -1.95 42.61
C LYS A 254 17.67 -2.02 43.58
N ASN A 255 18.93 -1.89 43.13
CA ASN A 255 20.10 -2.13 44.01
C ASN A 255 21.01 -0.92 44.27
N TYR A 256 20.47 0.30 44.35
CA TYR A 256 21.19 1.42 44.98
C TYR A 256 20.26 2.06 46.01
N ARG A 257 20.22 1.45 47.20
CA ARG A 257 19.85 2.07 48.46
C ARG A 257 21.12 2.12 49.30
#